data_AF-A0A380SA10-F1
#
_entry.id   AF-A0A380SA10-F1
#
_cell.length_a   1.000
_cell.length_b   1.000
_cell.length_c   1.000
_cell.angle_alpha   90.00
_cell.angle_beta   90.00
_cell.angle_gamma   90.00
#
_symmetry.space_group_name_H-M   'P 1'
#
loop_
_entity.id
_entity.type
_entity.pdbx_description
1 polymer ?
#
loop_
_entity_poly.entity_id
_entity_poly.type
_entity_poly.pdbx_seq_one_letter_code
_entity_poly.pdbx_strand_id
1 'polypeptide(L)'
;MIMLLHKKGKYGGYCINGDILDTPLSELFQLFVTKQSFGRVYTGSLESDCKISNEIRHVMSRYHQKEFNVLEAFYRSITIRDIFNEILMEDYHEKI
;
A
#
# COMPACT_ATOMS: atom_id res chain seq x y z
N MET A 1 -13.92 -1.20 1.05
CA MET A 1 -13.74 -0.27 -0.09
C MET A 1 -14.11 1.13 0.34
N ILE A 2 -13.13 2.02 0.48
CA ILE A 2 -13.37 3.43 0.84
C ILE A 2 -14.10 4.12 -0.32
N MET A 3 -15.38 4.44 -0.12
CA MET A 3 -16.14 5.24 -1.07
C MET A 3 -16.02 6.72 -0.71
N LEU A 4 -15.39 7.47 -1.61
CA LEU A 4 -15.38 8.93 -1.56
C LEU A 4 -16.53 9.46 -2.42
N LEU A 5 -17.46 10.20 -1.82
CA LEU A 5 -18.45 10.97 -2.53
C LEU A 5 -17.82 12.27 -3.02
N HIS A 6 -17.94 12.54 -4.32
CA HIS A 6 -17.49 13.78 -4.93
C HIS A 6 -18.66 14.74 -5.14
N LYS A 7 -18.61 15.92 -4.51
CA LYS A 7 -19.53 17.03 -4.80
C LYS A 7 -18.80 18.10 -5.59
N LYS A 8 -19.40 18.58 -6.69
CA LYS A 8 -18.90 19.73 -7.48
C LYS A 8 -19.55 21.03 -7.00
N GLY A 9 -18.85 22.16 -7.21
CA GLY A 9 -19.36 23.51 -6.93
C GLY A 9 -18.55 24.25 -5.85
N LYS A 10 -18.99 25.46 -5.49
CA LYS A 10 -18.31 26.37 -4.54
C LYS A 10 -18.03 25.73 -3.16
N TYR A 11 -18.87 24.78 -2.74
CA TYR A 11 -18.72 24.00 -1.51
C TYR A 11 -18.55 22.50 -1.79
N GLY A 12 -17.97 22.18 -2.94
CA GLY A 12 -17.64 20.82 -3.35
C GLY A 12 -16.44 20.24 -2.59
N GLY A 13 -16.18 18.96 -2.79
CA GLY A 13 -15.10 18.23 -2.14
C GLY A 13 -15.29 16.72 -2.19
N TYR A 14 -14.31 16.00 -1.65
CA TYR A 14 -14.42 14.56 -1.38
C TYR A 14 -14.84 14.37 0.06
N CYS A 15 -15.92 13.63 0.26
CA CYS A 15 -16.38 13.23 1.59
C CYS A 15 -16.34 11.72 1.69
N ILE A 16 -15.89 11.23 2.83
CA ILE A 16 -16.01 9.82 3.18
C ILE A 16 -17.49 9.51 3.41
N ASN A 17 -17.96 8.39 2.87
CA ASN A 17 -19.30 7.88 3.13
C ASN A 17 -19.22 6.52 3.82
N GLY A 18 -19.84 6.40 4.99
CA GLY A 18 -19.80 5.22 5.84
C GLY A 18 -18.75 5.28 6.95
N ASP A 19 -18.73 4.25 7.80
CA ASP A 19 -17.73 4.09 8.85
C ASP A 19 -16.43 3.52 8.24
N ILE A 20 -15.38 4.32 8.24
CA ILE A 20 -14.06 3.93 7.74
C ILE A 20 -13.08 3.58 8.85
N LEU A 21 -13.45 3.80 10.12
CA LEU A 21 -12.51 3.69 11.22
C LEU A 21 -11.98 2.25 11.34
N ASP A 22 -12.83 1.27 11.06
CA ASP A 22 -12.45 -0.15 11.09
C ASP A 22 -11.86 -0.65 9.75
N THR A 23 -11.63 0.24 8.79
CA THR A 23 -11.00 -0.14 7.50
C THR A 23 -9.53 -0.49 7.73
N PRO A 24 -9.08 -1.69 7.36
CA PRO A 24 -7.66 -2.05 7.43
C PRO A 24 -6.83 -1.26 6.42
N LEU A 25 -5.62 -0.86 6.81
CA LEU A 25 -4.69 -0.15 5.92
C LEU A 25 -4.28 -1.01 4.71
N SER A 26 -4.41 -2.33 4.77
CA SER A 26 -4.18 -3.21 3.61
C SER A 26 -5.07 -2.86 2.43
N GLU A 27 -6.29 -2.35 2.64
CA GLU A 27 -7.16 -1.89 1.54
C GLU A 27 -6.56 -0.68 0.80
N LEU A 28 -6.02 0.28 1.55
CA LEU A 28 -5.32 1.43 0.98
C LEU A 28 -4.01 1.01 0.30
N PHE A 29 -3.25 0.16 0.98
CA PHE A 29 -2.01 -0.39 0.45
C PHE A 29 -2.26 -1.05 -0.91
N GLN A 30 -3.24 -1.95 -1.01
CA GLN A 30 -3.58 -2.57 -2.28
C GLN A 30 -3.95 -1.53 -3.35
N LEU A 31 -4.82 -0.56 -3.04
CA LEU A 31 -5.28 0.44 -4.01
C LEU A 31 -4.14 1.25 -4.64
N PHE A 32 -3.13 1.62 -3.84
CA PHE A 32 -2.02 2.46 -4.30
C PHE A 32 -0.81 1.66 -4.82
N VAL A 33 -0.65 0.41 -4.37
CA VAL A 33 0.57 -0.39 -4.59
C VAL A 33 0.33 -1.51 -5.61
N THR A 34 -0.84 -2.18 -5.66
CA THR A 34 -1.08 -3.28 -6.64
C THR A 34 -1.17 -2.81 -8.09
N LYS A 35 -1.57 -1.55 -8.34
CA LYS A 35 -1.73 -1.01 -9.70
C LYS A 35 -0.44 -0.42 -10.28
N GLN A 36 0.61 -0.27 -9.48
CA GLN A 36 1.91 0.14 -10.00
C GLN A 36 2.72 -1.11 -10.32
N SER A 37 3.00 -1.35 -11.61
CA SER A 37 4.21 -2.11 -11.92
C SER A 37 5.35 -1.24 -11.38
N PHE A 38 6.06 -1.71 -10.36
CA PHE A 38 7.01 -0.89 -9.59
C PHE A 38 8.21 -0.32 -10.38
N GLY A 39 8.18 -0.33 -11.72
CA GLY A 39 9.30 0.05 -12.56
C GLY A 39 10.58 -0.74 -12.25
N ARG A 40 10.47 -1.83 -11.46
CA ARG A 40 11.62 -2.60 -11.00
C ARG A 40 12.19 -3.32 -12.21
N VAL A 41 13.34 -2.83 -12.66
CA VAL A 41 14.15 -3.47 -13.67
C VAL A 41 14.93 -4.57 -12.98
N TYR A 42 14.58 -5.82 -13.28
CA TYR A 42 15.39 -6.96 -12.86
C TYR A 42 16.53 -7.17 -13.87
N THR A 43 17.74 -7.38 -13.34
CA THR A 43 18.93 -7.69 -14.13
C THR A 43 18.82 -9.07 -14.79
N GLY A 44 19.83 -9.43 -15.58
CA GLY A 44 19.88 -10.69 -16.30
C GLY A 44 19.45 -10.59 -17.76
N SER A 45 19.87 -11.58 -18.55
CA SER A 45 19.54 -11.71 -19.97
C SER A 45 19.20 -13.16 -20.31
N LEU A 46 18.13 -13.34 -21.09
CA LEU A 46 17.70 -14.63 -21.61
C LEU A 46 18.69 -15.23 -22.61
N GLU A 47 19.59 -14.41 -23.16
CA GLU A 47 20.63 -14.83 -24.12
C GLU A 47 21.94 -15.24 -23.42
N SER A 48 21.99 -15.18 -22.09
CA SER A 48 23.19 -15.55 -21.34
C SER A 48 23.27 -17.05 -21.12
N ASP A 49 24.43 -17.64 -21.40
CA ASP A 49 24.77 -19.02 -21.04
C ASP A 49 24.85 -19.25 -19.51
N CYS A 50 24.94 -18.16 -18.73
CA CYS A 50 24.90 -18.22 -17.28
C CYS A 50 23.46 -18.44 -16.80
N LYS A 51 23.19 -19.61 -16.22
CA LYS A 51 21.88 -19.97 -15.67
C LYS A 51 21.33 -18.96 -14.65
N ILE A 52 22.20 -18.36 -13.84
CA ILE A 52 21.78 -17.31 -12.89
C ILE A 52 21.29 -16.08 -13.66
N SER A 53 22.06 -15.61 -14.65
CA SER A 53 21.69 -14.44 -15.46
C SER A 53 20.38 -14.67 -16.22
N ASN A 54 20.15 -15.89 -16.71
CA ASN A 54 18.93 -16.27 -17.42
C ASN A 54 17.69 -16.23 -16.50
N GLU A 55 17.82 -16.73 -15.27
CA GLU A 55 16.68 -16.98 -14.37
C GLU A 55 16.44 -15.91 -13.31
N ILE A 56 17.43 -15.03 -13.03
CA ILE A 56 17.38 -14.11 -11.90
C ILE A 56 16.17 -13.19 -11.93
N ARG A 57 15.73 -12.75 -13.12
CA ARG A 57 14.50 -11.96 -13.30
C ARG A 57 13.27 -12.67 -12.75
N HIS A 58 13.09 -13.95 -13.09
CA HIS A 58 11.94 -14.73 -12.65
C HIS A 58 11.98 -15.01 -11.15
N VAL A 59 13.16 -15.34 -10.62
CA VAL A 59 13.35 -15.57 -9.18
C VAL A 59 13.04 -14.29 -8.39
N MET A 60 13.59 -13.15 -8.80
CA MET A 60 13.38 -11.87 -8.12
C MET A 60 11.93 -11.40 -8.19
N SER A 61 11.24 -11.63 -9.31
CA SER A 61 9.79 -11.34 -9.40
C SER A 61 8.97 -12.14 -8.39
N ARG A 62 9.30 -13.42 -8.15
CA ARG A 62 8.63 -14.22 -7.13
C ARG A 62 8.93 -13.75 -5.71
N TYR A 63 10.17 -13.34 -5.43
CA TYR A 63 10.50 -12.75 -4.13
C TYR A 63 9.77 -11.44 -3.91
N HIS A 64 9.66 -10.60 -4.93
CA HIS A 64 8.91 -9.36 -4.83
C HIS A 64 7.42 -9.59 -4.49
N GLN A 65 6.79 -10.62 -5.09
CA GLN A 65 5.42 -10.98 -4.71
C GLN A 65 5.34 -11.42 -3.23
N LYS A 66 6.34 -12.15 -2.73
CA LYS A 66 6.38 -12.54 -1.31
C LYS A 66 6.59 -11.33 -0.40
N GLU A 67 7.47 -10.39 -0.77
CA GLU A 67 7.64 -9.11 -0.06
C GLU A 67 6.30 -8.36 0.04
N PHE A 68 5.59 -8.25 -1.09
CA PHE A 68 4.29 -7.61 -1.15
C PHE A 68 3.29 -8.25 -0.17
N ASN A 69 3.18 -9.58 -0.18
CA ASN A 69 2.25 -10.28 0.71
C ASN A 69 2.59 -10.09 2.20
N VAL A 70 3.88 -10.00 2.55
CA VAL A 70 4.31 -9.73 3.94
C VAL A 70 3.91 -8.32 4.36
N LEU A 71 4.15 -7.32 3.50
CA LEU A 71 3.76 -5.93 3.76
C LEU A 71 2.24 -5.78 3.86
N GLU A 72 1.51 -6.41 2.94
CA GLU A 72 0.04 -6.40 2.97
C GLU A 72 -0.50 -7.01 4.26
N ALA A 73 0.07 -8.14 4.71
CA ALA A 73 -0.33 -8.79 5.96
C ALA A 73 -0.04 -7.90 7.18
N PHE A 74 1.08 -7.19 7.19
CA PHE A 74 1.38 -6.19 8.21
C PHE A 74 0.30 -5.09 8.24
N TYR A 75 0.02 -4.45 7.11
CA TYR A 75 -0.98 -3.39 7.04
C TYR A 75 -2.42 -3.86 7.28
N ARG A 76 -2.69 -5.16 7.16
CA ARG A 76 -4.00 -5.74 7.50
C ARG A 76 -4.28 -5.71 9.00
N SER A 77 -3.24 -5.67 9.83
CA SER A 77 -3.37 -5.63 11.30
C SER A 77 -3.60 -4.22 11.86
N ILE A 78 -3.55 -3.18 11.01
CA ILE A 78 -3.66 -1.77 11.39
C ILE A 78 -4.90 -1.19 10.71
N THR A 79 -5.72 -0.45 11.46
CA THR A 79 -6.92 0.23 10.97
C THR A 79 -6.75 1.75 10.91
N ILE A 80 -7.66 2.43 10.22
CA ILE A 80 -7.71 3.91 10.24
C ILE A 80 -7.92 4.45 11.65
N ARG A 81 -8.67 3.74 12.50
CA ARG A 81 -8.86 4.08 13.91
C ARG A 81 -7.54 4.08 14.68
N ASP A 82 -6.70 3.09 14.45
CA ASP A 82 -5.40 2.97 15.13
C ASP A 82 -4.52 4.18 14.79
N ILE A 83 -4.44 4.55 13.50
CA ILE A 83 -3.73 5.75 13.05
C ILE A 83 -4.32 7.03 13.66
N PHE A 84 -5.64 7.15 13.69
CA PHE A 84 -6.30 8.33 14.28
C PHE A 84 -5.99 8.46 15.77
N ASN A 85 -5.98 7.35 16.50
CA ASN A 85 -5.62 7.32 17.91
C ASN A 85 -4.13 7.68 18.12
N GLU A 86 -3.22 7.19 17.28
CA GLU A 86 -1.80 7.56 17.34
C GLU A 86 -1.60 9.07 17.18
N ILE A 87 -2.21 9.69 16.16
CA ILE A 87 -2.13 11.14 15.92
C ILE A 87 -2.64 11.94 17.12
N LEU A 88 -3.79 11.55 17.69
CA LEU A 88 -4.36 12.26 18.83
C LEU A 88 -3.51 12.13 20.10
N MET A 89 -2.82 11.01 20.28
CA MET A 89 -1.91 10.80 21.40
C MET A 89 -0.60 11.56 21.22
N GLU A 90 -0.08 11.67 19.99
CA GLU A 90 1.07 12.53 19.68
C GLU A 90 0.77 14.02 19.97
N ASP A 91 -0.40 14.51 19.54
CA ASP A 91 -0.86 15.88 19.83
C ASP A 91 -1.00 16.17 21.34
N TYR A 92 -1.24 15.15 22.16
CA TYR A 92 -1.32 15.28 23.62
C TYR A 92 0.07 15.40 24.25
N HIS A 93 1.05 14.68 23.72
CA HIS A 93 2.44 14.72 24.21
C HIS A 93 3.19 15.99 23.82
N GLU A 94 2.84 16.65 22.70
CA GLU A 94 3.47 17.91 22.29
C GLU A 94 2.98 19.14 23.10
N LYS A 95 1.87 19.00 23.83
CA LYS A 95 1.26 20.10 24.62
C LYS A 95 1.63 20.10 26.11
N ILE A 96 2.52 19.21 26.55
CA ILE A 96 3.00 19.12 27.95
C ILE A 96 4.35 19.81 28.09
#